data_AF-A0A1H7S3X5-F1
#
_entry.id   AF-A0A1H7S3X5-F1
#
_cell.length_a   1.000
_cell.length_b   1.000
_cell.length_c   1.000
_cell.angle_alpha   90.00
_cell.angle_beta   90.00
_cell.angle_gamma   90.00
#
_symmetry.space_group_name_H-M   'P 1'
#
loop_
_entity.id
_entity.type
_entity.pdbx_description
1 polymer ?
#
loop_
_entity_poly.entity_id
_entity_poly.type
_entity_poly.pdbx_seq_one_letter_code
_entity_poly.pdbx_strand_id
1 'polypeptide(L)'
;MTTFGSNLNLPPQPARPSQASVSEERRAAVAERMSAELLAGRSPHQRELAGTIFRRLSEGAEVEDLEPLIQDLQRTAVDDYRRRGRAGH
;
A
#
# COMPACT_ATOMS: atom_id res chain seq x y z
N MET A 1 -14.78 -50.21 43.75
CA MET A 1 -13.55 -49.41 43.99
C MET A 1 -13.06 -48.95 42.64
N THR A 2 -13.31 -47.70 42.26
CA THR A 2 -13.00 -47.18 40.93
C THR A 2 -12.18 -45.91 41.07
N THR A 3 -10.95 -45.95 40.55
CA THR A 3 -9.97 -44.86 40.51
C THR A 3 -10.46 -43.75 39.57
N PHE A 4 -10.58 -42.52 40.05
CA PHE A 4 -10.79 -41.33 39.22
C PHE A 4 -9.43 -40.65 38.99
N GLY A 5 -8.90 -40.80 37.78
CA GLY A 5 -7.83 -39.96 37.26
C GLY A 5 -8.42 -38.63 36.81
N SER A 6 -8.16 -37.55 37.53
CA SER A 6 -8.51 -36.20 37.12
C SER A 6 -7.46 -35.66 36.14
N ASN A 7 -7.63 -35.97 34.86
CA ASN A 7 -6.96 -35.23 33.79
C ASN A 7 -7.73 -33.92 33.57
N LEU A 8 -7.08 -32.80 33.90
CA LEU A 8 -7.56 -31.44 33.69
C LEU A 8 -7.79 -31.18 32.20
N ASN A 9 -9.04 -31.34 31.74
CA ASN A 9 -9.47 -30.90 30.42
C ASN A 9 -9.79 -29.39 30.48
N LEU A 10 -8.80 -28.54 30.21
CA LEU A 10 -9.04 -27.12 29.95
C LEU A 10 -9.63 -26.97 28.55
N PRO A 11 -10.74 -26.23 28.37
CA PRO A 11 -11.30 -25.98 27.05
C PRO A 11 -10.31 -25.19 26.18
N PRO A 12 -10.26 -25.43 24.86
CA PRO A 12 -9.46 -24.60 23.96
C PRO A 12 -10.00 -23.18 24.04
N GLN A 13 -9.22 -22.27 24.61
CA GLN A 13 -9.54 -20.85 24.56
C GLN A 13 -9.63 -20.43 23.09
N PRO A 14 -10.66 -19.67 22.68
CA PRO A 14 -10.67 -19.09 21.35
C PRO A 14 -9.44 -18.20 21.22
N ALA A 15 -8.59 -18.50 20.24
CA ALA A 15 -7.40 -17.72 19.94
C ALA A 15 -7.83 -16.27 19.75
N ARG A 16 -7.54 -15.41 20.72
CA ARG A 16 -7.78 -13.97 20.59
C ARG A 16 -7.06 -13.54 19.32
N PRO A 17 -7.72 -12.86 18.37
CA PRO A 17 -7.03 -12.32 17.21
C PRO A 17 -5.88 -11.47 17.73
N SER A 18 -4.67 -11.93 17.48
CA SER A 18 -3.44 -11.30 17.95
C SER A 18 -3.44 -9.87 17.43
N GLN A 19 -3.19 -8.87 18.29
CA GLN A 19 -3.20 -7.45 17.92
C GLN A 19 -2.37 -7.12 16.67
N ALA A 20 -1.38 -7.98 16.35
CA ALA A 20 -0.65 -7.97 15.09
C ALA A 20 -1.55 -8.04 13.85
N SER A 21 -2.54 -8.94 13.83
CA SER A 21 -3.49 -9.14 12.72
C SER A 21 -4.32 -7.89 12.45
N VAL A 22 -4.86 -7.25 13.49
CA VAL A 22 -5.62 -5.99 13.37
C VAL A 22 -4.74 -4.84 12.88
N SER A 23 -3.46 -4.82 13.27
CA SER A 23 -2.49 -3.80 12.80
C SER A 23 -2.12 -4.00 11.33
N GLU A 24 -2.07 -5.25 10.88
CA GLU A 24 -1.72 -5.65 9.52
C GLU A 24 -2.88 -5.41 8.56
N GLU A 25 -4.11 -5.69 8.99
CA GLU A 25 -5.35 -5.34 8.28
C GLU A 25 -5.49 -3.81 8.12
N ARG A 26 -5.18 -3.04 9.16
CA ARG A 26 -5.15 -1.57 9.07
C ARG A 26 -4.08 -1.08 8.10
N ARG A 27 -2.88 -1.67 8.11
CA ARG A 27 -1.81 -1.30 7.16
C ARG A 27 -2.20 -1.63 5.73
N ALA A 28 -2.79 -2.79 5.49
CA ALA A 28 -3.27 -3.19 4.17
C ALA A 28 -4.38 -2.25 3.67
N ALA A 29 -5.34 -1.89 4.52
CA ALA A 29 -6.40 -0.94 4.19
C ALA A 29 -5.87 0.47 3.89
N VAL A 30 -4.86 0.93 4.63
CA VAL A 30 -4.19 2.22 4.35
C VAL A 30 -3.41 2.15 3.03
N ALA A 31 -2.69 1.06 2.77
CA ALA A 31 -1.97 0.86 1.53
C ALA A 31 -2.90 0.78 0.31
N GLU A 32 -4.03 0.08 0.42
CA GLU A 32 -5.06 0.03 -0.62
C GLU A 32 -5.70 1.39 -0.85
N ARG A 33 -6.05 2.12 0.23
CA ARG A 33 -6.61 3.46 0.12
C ARG A 33 -5.61 4.42 -0.52
N MET A 34 -4.35 4.37 -0.11
CA MET A 34 -3.28 5.17 -0.74
C MET A 34 -3.09 4.78 -2.21
N SER A 35 -3.12 3.49 -2.54
CA SER A 35 -3.04 3.00 -3.92
C SER A 35 -4.22 3.50 -4.76
N ALA A 36 -5.44 3.41 -4.24
CA ALA A 36 -6.65 3.90 -4.88
C ALA A 36 -6.64 5.42 -5.07
N GLU A 37 -6.21 6.19 -4.07
CA GLU A 37 -6.07 7.66 -4.17
C GLU A 37 -4.95 8.05 -5.17
N LEU A 38 -3.84 7.31 -5.20
CA LEU A 38 -2.76 7.50 -6.17
C LEU A 38 -3.19 7.12 -7.60
N LEU A 39 -4.03 6.10 -7.77
CA LEU A 39 -4.52 5.66 -9.07
C LEU A 39 -5.70 6.51 -9.58
N ALA A 40 -6.60 6.92 -8.70
CA ALA A 40 -7.72 7.82 -9.00
C ALA A 40 -7.26 9.27 -9.23
N GLY A 41 -6.14 9.68 -8.63
CA GLY A 41 -5.59 11.04 -8.71
C GLY A 41 -4.54 11.28 -9.80
N ARG A 42 -4.26 10.31 -10.68
CA ARG A 42 -3.23 10.46 -11.72
C ARG A 42 -3.72 11.27 -12.91
N SER A 43 -3.12 12.45 -13.12
CA SER A 43 -3.33 13.21 -14.36
C SER A 43 -2.81 12.43 -15.57
N PRO A 44 -3.27 12.75 -16.80
CA PRO A 44 -2.74 12.16 -18.02
C PRO A 44 -1.20 12.22 -18.09
N HIS A 45 -0.62 13.33 -17.62
CA HIS A 45 0.82 13.53 -17.58
C HIS A 45 1.54 12.57 -16.62
N GLN A 46 0.97 12.31 -15.43
CA GLN A 46 1.52 11.31 -14.51
C GLN A 46 1.48 9.89 -15.11
N ARG A 47 0.44 9.57 -15.90
CA ARG A 47 0.34 8.26 -16.58
C ARG A 47 1.41 8.12 -17.66
N GLU A 48 1.68 9.18 -18.41
CA GLU A 48 2.70 9.21 -19.45
C GLU A 48 4.12 9.06 -18.89
N LEU A 49 4.43 9.78 -17.80
CA LEU A 49 5.70 9.66 -17.09
C LEU A 49 5.89 8.24 -16.52
N ALA A 50 4.87 7.70 -15.84
CA ALA A 50 4.92 6.34 -15.30
C ALA A 50 5.08 5.28 -16.40
N GLY A 51 4.37 5.45 -17.53
CA GLY A 51 4.52 4.56 -18.69
C GLY A 51 5.91 4.62 -19.32
N THR A 52 6.51 5.80 -19.37
CA THR A 52 7.88 5.98 -19.88
C THR A 52 8.92 5.32 -18.96
N ILE A 53 8.78 5.50 -17.65
CA ILE A 53 9.65 4.83 -16.65
C ILE A 53 9.54 3.31 -16.78
N PHE A 54 8.32 2.77 -16.84
CA PHE A 54 8.08 1.34 -16.98
C PHE A 54 8.72 0.76 -18.25
N ARG A 55 8.54 1.44 -19.39
CA ARG A 55 9.14 1.01 -20.65
C ARG A 55 10.67 0.97 -20.56
N ARG A 56 11.29 2.02 -20.03
CA ARG A 56 12.77 2.08 -19.92
C ARG A 56 13.33 1.01 -18.99
N LEU A 57 12.67 0.74 -17.85
CA LEU A 57 13.04 -0.39 -16.99
C LEU A 57 12.92 -1.73 -17.73
N SER A 58 11.86 -1.90 -18.54
CA SER A 58 11.65 -3.12 -19.33
C SER A 58 12.69 -3.29 -20.45
N GLU A 59 13.25 -2.17 -20.93
CA GLU A 59 14.33 -2.11 -21.91
C GLU A 59 15.73 -2.25 -21.27
N GLY A 60 15.82 -2.36 -19.94
CA GLY A 60 17.06 -2.59 -19.21
C GLY A 60 17.78 -1.32 -18.75
N ALA A 61 17.12 -0.17 -18.72
CA ALA A 61 17.68 1.05 -18.15
C ALA A 61 17.99 0.90 -16.65
N GLU A 62 19.10 1.49 -16.21
CA GLU A 62 19.44 1.52 -14.79
C GLU A 62 18.56 2.54 -14.05
N VAL A 63 18.37 2.33 -12.76
CA VAL A 63 17.51 3.21 -11.94
C VAL A 63 18.04 4.65 -11.92
N GLU A 64 19.36 4.82 -11.99
CA GLU A 64 20.05 6.11 -12.06
C GLU A 64 19.64 6.93 -13.30
N ASP A 65 19.45 6.27 -14.45
CA ASP A 65 18.99 6.91 -15.68
C ASP A 65 17.52 7.39 -15.61
N LEU A 66 16.79 6.91 -14.60
CA LEU A 66 15.36 7.18 -14.41
C LEU A 66 15.10 8.22 -13.31
N GLU A 67 16.12 8.57 -12.52
CA GLU A 67 15.98 9.58 -11.46
C GLU A 67 15.31 10.87 -11.93
N PRO A 68 15.66 11.45 -13.11
CA PRO A 68 15.00 12.67 -13.58
C PRO A 68 13.50 12.46 -13.83
N LEU A 69 13.11 11.32 -14.43
CA LEU A 69 11.72 10.99 -14.71
C LEU A 69 10.92 10.73 -13.43
N ILE A 70 11.54 10.10 -12.44
CA ILE A 70 10.94 9.86 -11.12
C ILE A 70 10.73 11.19 -10.39
N GLN A 71 11.71 12.10 -10.44
CA GLN A 71 11.57 13.44 -9.86
C GLN A 71 10.47 14.25 -10.56
N ASP A 72 10.38 14.17 -11.89
CA ASP A 72 9.31 14.81 -12.65
C ASP A 72 7.93 14.27 -12.27
N LEU A 73 7.80 12.95 -12.16
CA LEU A 73 6.55 12.30 -11.73
C LEU A 73 6.14 12.77 -10.33
N GLN A 74 7.09 12.84 -9.39
CA GLN A 74 6.85 13.33 -8.03
C GLN A 74 6.40 14.78 -8.02
N ARG A 75 7.07 15.66 -8.79
CA ARG A 75 6.71 17.08 -8.90
C ARG A 75 5.30 17.24 -9.46
N THR A 76 4.98 16.56 -10.56
CA THR A 76 3.64 16.58 -11.15
C THR A 76 2.58 16.08 -10.17
N ALA A 77 2.86 15.03 -9.40
CA ALA A 77 1.94 14.51 -8.39
C ALA A 77 1.61 15.55 -7.30
N VAL A 78 2.63 16.26 -6.81
CA VAL A 78 2.47 17.32 -5.82
C VAL A 78 1.68 18.50 -6.38
N ASP A 79 1.98 18.92 -7.60
CA ASP A 79 1.30 20.05 -8.24
C ASP A 79 -0.17 19.74 -8.53
N ASP A 80 -0.47 18.54 -9.00
CA ASP A 80 -1.84 18.09 -9.24
C ASP A 80 -2.63 17.96 -7.93
N TYR A 81 -2.01 17.46 -6.87
CA TYR A 81 -2.62 17.41 -5.54
C TYR A 81 -2.95 18.82 -5.03
N ARG A 82 -1.99 19.76 -5.11
CA ARG A 82 -2.21 21.16 -4.73
C ARG A 82 -3.29 21.83 -5.57
N ARG A 83 -3.31 21.56 -6.88
CA ARG A 83 -4.32 22.08 -7.80
C ARG A 83 -5.72 21.59 -7.41
N ARG A 84 -5.87 20.30 -7.09
CA ARG A 84 -7.15 19.74 -6.62
C ARG A 84 -7.59 20.33 -5.28
N GLY A 85 -6.66 20.48 -4.33
CA GLY A 85 -6.96 21.11 -3.04
C GLY A 85 -7.42 22.57 -3.16
N ARG A 86 -6.92 23.32 -4.15
CA ARG A 86 -7.41 24.69 -4.45
C ARG A 86 -8.75 24.70 -5.16
N ALA A 87 -9.10 23.62 -5.87
CA ALA A 87 -10.37 23.50 -6.59
C ALA A 87 -11.56 23.10 -5.70
N GLY A 88 -11.35 22.88 -4.40
CA GLY A 88 -12.43 22.65 -3.43
C GLY A 88 -13.03 21.25 -3.43
N HIS A 89 -12.25 20.23 -3.79
CA HIS A 89 -12.59 18.82 -3.57
C HIS A 89 -12.29 18.37 -2.14
#